data_AF-A0A822AYE2-F1
#
_entry.id   AF-A0A822AYE2-F1
#
_cell.length_a   1.000
_cell.length_b   1.000
_cell.length_c   1.000
_cell.angle_alpha   90.00
_cell.angle_beta   90.00
_cell.angle_gamma   90.00
#
_symmetry.space_group_name_H-M   'P 1'
#
loop_
_entity.id
_entity.type
_entity.pdbx_description
1 polymer ?
#
loop_
_entity_poly.entity_id
_entity_poly.type
_entity_poly.pdbx_seq_one_letter_code
_entity_poly.pdbx_strand_id
1 'polypeptide(L)'
;IENSRMSPIDPNITVFKVIFEIISAFGTVGLTLGYPNIASSFSTILSPASKIILILTMLMGRHRGLLASMTDQEAIEHSAAELLNRRREEIIYEYRKTTSDVNVINRMRSEELVTQF
;
A
#
# COMPACT_ATOMS: atom_id res chain seq x y z
N ILE A 1 -35.88 -12.68 13.99
CA ILE A 1 -35.18 -12.66 15.30
C ILE A 1 -33.67 -12.55 15.03
N GLU A 2 -33.24 -11.61 14.17
CA GLU A 2 -31.85 -11.60 13.67
C GLU A 2 -31.21 -10.20 13.64
N ASN A 3 -31.81 -9.20 14.30
CA ASN A 3 -31.34 -7.82 14.26
C ASN A 3 -30.44 -7.44 15.46
N SER A 4 -30.09 -8.39 16.32
CA SER A 4 -29.51 -8.11 17.65
C SER A 4 -27.99 -8.28 17.75
N ARG A 5 -27.25 -8.26 16.63
CA ARG A 5 -25.78 -8.48 16.64
C ARG A 5 -24.98 -7.50 15.79
N MET A 6 -25.48 -6.30 15.53
CA MET A 6 -24.57 -5.21 15.22
C MET A 6 -23.93 -4.79 16.54
N SER A 7 -22.64 -5.10 16.69
CA SER A 7 -21.76 -4.52 17.71
C SER A 7 -22.12 -3.04 17.91
N PRO A 8 -22.12 -2.51 19.14
CA PRO A 8 -22.36 -1.09 19.33
C PRO A 8 -21.26 -0.31 18.60
N ILE A 9 -21.57 0.20 17.41
CA ILE A 9 -20.84 1.30 16.83
C ILE A 9 -21.11 2.44 17.80
N ASP A 10 -20.09 2.83 18.56
CA ASP A 10 -20.21 3.93 19.50
C ASP A 10 -20.82 5.13 18.75
N PRO A 11 -22.06 5.57 19.10
CA PRO A 11 -22.72 6.66 18.39
C PRO A 11 -21.95 7.98 18.53
N ASN A 12 -20.99 8.00 19.46
CA ASN A 12 -20.10 9.11 19.76
C ASN A 12 -18.86 9.16 18.86
N ILE A 13 -18.58 8.08 18.10
CA ILE A 13 -17.55 7.98 17.06
C ILE A 13 -18.26 8.20 15.72
N THR A 14 -18.30 9.46 15.29
CA THR A 14 -18.87 9.83 13.99
C THR A 14 -17.76 10.12 12.99
N VAL A 15 -18.03 9.86 11.71
CA VAL A 15 -17.10 10.17 10.60
C VAL A 15 -16.70 11.66 10.60
N PHE A 16 -17.64 12.54 10.94
CA PHE A 16 -17.39 13.97 11.08
C PHE A 16 -16.32 14.28 12.14
N LYS A 17 -16.38 13.64 13.32
CA LYS A 17 -15.35 13.82 14.36
C LYS A 17 -13.97 13.34 13.90
N VAL A 18 -13.93 12.21 13.19
CA VAL A 18 -12.68 11.66 12.64
C VAL A 18 -12.06 12.63 11.64
N ILE A 19 -12.84 13.12 10.68
CA ILE A 19 -12.37 14.08 9.66
C ILE A 19 -11.93 15.39 10.31
N PHE A 20 -12.71 15.91 11.26
CA PHE A 20 -12.36 17.12 12.01
C PHE A 20 -11.03 16.98 12.75
N GLU A 21 -10.80 15.84 13.41
CA GLU A 21 -9.55 15.58 14.14
C GLU A 21 -8.35 15.54 13.20
N ILE A 22 -8.48 14.91 12.03
CA ILE A 22 -7.42 14.83 11.01
C ILE A 22 -7.09 16.22 10.45
N ILE A 23 -8.10 17.02 10.09
CA ILE A 23 -7.92 18.37 9.54
C ILE A 23 -7.29 19.29 10.59
N SER A 24 -7.75 19.22 11.84
CA SER A 24 -7.19 19.98 12.96
C SER A 24 -5.72 19.63 13.22
N ALA A 25 -5.38 18.33 13.20
CA ALA A 25 -4.01 17.85 13.33
C ALA A 25 -3.12 18.32 12.17
N PHE A 26 -3.60 18.25 10.93
CA PHE A 26 -2.87 18.72 9.75
C PHE A 26 -2.63 20.22 9.77
N GLY A 27 -3.58 21.02 10.24
CA GLY A 27 -3.37 22.46 10.45
C GLY A 27 -2.55 22.80 11.69
N THR A 28 -2.17 21.81 12.51
CA THR A 28 -1.58 22.00 13.85
C THR A 28 -2.42 22.94 14.75
N VAL A 29 -3.75 22.94 14.57
CA VAL A 29 -4.68 23.81 15.30
C VAL A 29 -4.86 23.32 16.74
N GLY A 30 -4.87 22.00 16.95
CA GLY A 30 -4.99 21.37 18.27
C GLY A 30 -6.41 21.37 18.85
N LEU A 31 -7.43 21.61 18.02
CA LEU A 31 -8.84 21.49 18.40
C LEU A 31 -9.32 20.05 18.26
N THR A 32 -10.21 19.63 19.15
CA THR A 32 -10.79 18.28 19.21
C THR A 32 -12.24 18.39 19.65
N LEU A 33 -13.12 17.58 19.06
CA LEU A 33 -14.52 17.46 19.50
C LEU A 33 -14.67 16.52 20.71
N GLY A 34 -13.58 15.86 21.11
CA GLY A 34 -13.49 15.03 22.29
C GLY A 34 -14.42 13.81 22.26
N TYR A 35 -14.42 13.11 23.38
CA TYR A 35 -15.30 11.97 23.61
C TYR A 35 -16.15 12.23 24.86
N PRO A 36 -17.48 12.00 24.82
CA PRO A 36 -18.33 12.24 25.97
C PRO A 36 -17.91 11.36 27.16
N ASN A 37 -18.01 11.92 28.37
CA ASN A 37 -17.57 11.32 29.64
C ASN A 37 -16.05 11.32 29.90
N ILE A 38 -15.22 11.84 29.00
CA ILE A 38 -13.80 12.08 29.26
C ILE A 38 -13.38 13.47 28.77
N ALA A 39 -12.69 14.24 29.62
CA ALA A 39 -12.08 15.52 29.23
C ALA A 39 -10.75 15.28 28.49
N SER A 40 -10.79 14.49 27.42
CA SER A 40 -9.62 14.12 26.63
C SER A 40 -9.92 14.25 25.14
N SER A 41 -8.87 14.43 24.34
CA SER A 41 -8.98 14.54 22.89
C SER A 41 -9.61 13.27 22.29
N PHE A 42 -10.29 13.43 21.16
CA PHE A 42 -10.89 12.30 20.46
C PHE A 42 -9.82 11.28 20.07
N SER A 43 -8.58 11.73 19.83
CA SER A 43 -7.41 10.85 19.65
C SER A 43 -7.14 9.85 20.78
N THR A 44 -7.65 10.04 22.00
CA THR A 44 -7.44 9.14 23.15
C THR A 44 -8.17 7.80 22.98
N ILE A 45 -9.38 7.81 22.41
CA ILE A 45 -10.20 6.59 22.16
C ILE A 45 -9.72 5.82 20.92
N LEU A 46 -8.88 6.44 20.09
CA LEU A 46 -8.38 5.84 18.85
C LEU A 46 -7.34 4.74 19.11
N SER A 47 -7.27 3.78 18.19
CA SER A 47 -6.31 2.68 18.24
C SER A 47 -4.86 3.20 18.16
N PRO A 48 -3.87 2.45 18.69
CA PRO A 48 -2.46 2.87 18.66
C PRO A 48 -1.94 3.14 17.25
N ALA A 49 -2.40 2.37 16.25
CA ALA A 49 -2.05 2.58 14.85
C ALA A 49 -2.55 3.94 14.32
N SER A 50 -3.80 4.30 14.63
CA SER A 50 -4.35 5.62 14.24
C SER A 50 -3.68 6.80 14.95
N LYS A 51 -3.14 6.61 16.15
CA LYS A 51 -2.34 7.65 16.85
C LYS A 51 -1.05 7.95 16.10
N ILE A 52 -0.37 6.94 15.54
CA ILE A 52 0.83 7.13 14.71
C ILE A 52 0.50 7.93 13.46
N ILE A 53 -0.60 7.61 12.79
CA ILE A 53 -1.07 8.35 11.60
C ILE A 53 -1.38 9.81 11.97
N LEU A 54 -2.00 10.07 13.12
CA LEU A 54 -2.25 11.42 13.62
C LEU A 54 -0.95 12.21 13.87
N ILE A 55 0.06 11.58 14.47
CA ILE A 55 1.38 12.20 14.69
C ILE A 55 2.06 12.52 13.35
N LEU A 56 2.03 11.58 12.40
CA LEU A 56 2.52 11.81 11.03
C LEU A 56 1.78 12.97 10.35
N THR A 57 0.47 13.08 10.56
CA THR A 57 -0.36 14.17 10.01
C THR A 57 0.03 15.53 10.60
N MET A 58 0.30 15.60 11.91
CA MET A 58 0.81 16.83 12.56
C MET A 58 2.21 17.21 12.05
N LEU A 59 3.07 16.22 11.83
CA LEU A 59 4.39 16.43 11.24
C LEU A 59 4.29 16.93 9.80
N MET A 60 3.40 16.35 8.98
CA MET A 60 3.12 16.79 7.60
C MET A 60 2.62 18.24 7.55
N GLY A 61 1.74 18.62 8.47
CA GLY A 61 1.22 19.97 8.59
C GLY A 61 2.28 21.05 8.83
N ARG A 62 3.22 20.76 9.73
CA ARG A 62 4.31 21.67 10.10
C ARG A 62 5.46 21.65 9.08
N HIS A 63 5.72 20.49 8.48
CA HIS A 63 6.87 20.24 7.63
C HIS A 63 6.44 20.23 6.16
N ARG A 64 5.96 21.39 5.64
CA ARG A 64 5.45 21.64 4.27
C ARG A 64 6.33 21.15 3.08
N GLY A 65 7.40 20.39 3.32
CA GLY A 65 8.27 19.71 2.36
C GLY A 65 8.48 18.19 2.56
N LEU A 66 7.82 17.51 3.52
CA LEU A 66 7.88 16.03 3.59
C LEU A 66 6.83 15.35 2.68
N LEU A 67 6.06 16.14 1.91
CA LEU A 67 5.20 15.61 0.85
C LEU A 67 5.99 14.93 -0.27
N ALA A 68 7.30 15.17 -0.39
CA ALA A 68 8.14 14.43 -1.33
C ALA A 68 7.93 12.92 -1.16
N SER A 69 7.92 12.41 0.08
CA SER A 69 7.79 10.98 0.35
C SER A 69 6.41 10.36 0.03
N MET A 70 5.30 11.13 0.08
CA MET A 70 3.97 10.58 -0.23
C MET A 70 3.61 10.70 -1.71
N THR A 71 4.07 11.75 -2.41
CA THR A 71 4.10 11.72 -3.89
C THR A 71 5.13 10.72 -4.41
N ASP A 72 6.21 10.49 -3.66
CA ASP A 72 7.14 9.40 -3.96
C ASP A 72 6.47 8.06 -3.77
N GLN A 73 5.36 7.91 -3.04
CA GLN A 73 4.68 6.61 -2.99
C GLN A 73 4.18 6.21 -4.40
N GLU A 74 3.61 7.16 -5.14
CA GLU A 74 3.18 6.97 -6.53
C GLU A 74 4.40 6.84 -7.46
N ALA A 75 5.49 7.58 -7.21
CA ALA A 75 6.74 7.46 -7.97
C ALA A 75 7.52 6.16 -7.66
N ILE A 76 7.46 5.65 -6.44
CA ILE A 76 8.06 4.40 -5.95
C ILE A 76 7.23 3.25 -6.46
N GLU A 77 5.90 3.36 -6.49
CA GLU A 77 5.02 2.37 -7.09
C GLU A 77 5.24 2.32 -8.61
N HIS A 78 5.35 3.47 -9.29
CA HIS A 78 5.69 3.51 -10.71
C HIS A 78 7.10 2.95 -10.99
N SER A 79 8.09 3.30 -10.16
CA SER A 79 9.46 2.78 -10.26
C SER A 79 9.52 1.27 -9.99
N ALA A 80 8.81 0.78 -8.98
CA ALA A 80 8.71 -0.65 -8.67
C ALA A 80 7.99 -1.41 -9.79
N ALA A 81 6.93 -0.83 -10.37
CA ALA A 81 6.23 -1.39 -11.51
C ALA A 81 7.11 -1.44 -12.76
N GLU A 82 7.89 -0.40 -13.06
CA GLU A 82 8.86 -0.41 -14.15
C GLU A 82 9.95 -1.47 -13.96
N LEU A 83 10.50 -1.61 -12.75
CA LEU A 83 11.50 -2.62 -12.43
C LEU A 83 10.95 -4.04 -12.59
N LEU A 84 9.72 -4.27 -12.13
CA LEU A 84 9.03 -5.56 -12.32
C LEU A 84 8.83 -5.86 -13.81
N ASN A 85 8.41 -4.87 -14.60
CA ASN A 85 8.23 -5.03 -16.05
C ASN A 85 9.57 -5.35 -16.73
N ARG A 86 10.65 -4.63 -16.40
CA ARG A 86 12.00 -4.90 -16.95
C ARG A 86 12.49 -6.30 -16.59
N ARG A 87 12.35 -6.73 -15.33
CA ARG A 87 12.72 -8.08 -14.90
C ARG A 87 11.89 -9.16 -15.59
N ARG A 88 10.61 -8.88 -15.82
CA ARG A 88 9.72 -9.80 -16.54
C ARG A 88 10.15 -9.98 -17.99
N GLU A 89 10.54 -8.90 -18.67
CA GLU A 89 11.10 -8.95 -20.04
C GLU A 89 12.42 -9.74 -20.09
N GLU A 90 13.31 -9.54 -19.12
CA GLU A 90 14.56 -10.32 -19.00
C GLU A 90 14.27 -11.82 -18.87
N ILE A 91 13.34 -12.20 -17.98
CA ILE A 91 12.95 -13.60 -17.78
C ILE A 91 12.32 -14.20 -19.05
N ILE A 92 11.48 -13.45 -19.76
CA ILE A 92 10.83 -13.90 -21.00
C ILE A 92 11.88 -14.12 -22.10
N TYR A 93 12.86 -13.22 -22.22
CA TYR A 93 13.96 -13.37 -23.16
C TYR A 93 14.80 -14.61 -22.85
N GLU A 94 15.17 -14.82 -21.58
CA GLU A 94 15.98 -15.95 -21.16
C GLU A 94 15.26 -17.29 -21.33
N TYR A 95 13.96 -17.33 -21.02
CA TYR A 95 13.11 -18.50 -21.28
C TYR A 95 13.04 -18.84 -22.77
N ARG A 96 12.88 -17.82 -23.64
CA ARG A 96 12.81 -18.00 -25.10
C ARG A 96 14.14 -18.52 -25.66
N LYS A 97 15.26 -17.99 -25.18
CA LYS A 97 16.60 -18.43 -25.60
C LYS A 97 16.84 -19.88 -25.22
N THR A 98 16.61 -20.22 -23.96
CA THR A 98 16.72 -21.61 -23.44
C THR A 98 15.84 -22.58 -24.22
N THR A 99 14.58 -22.22 -24.49
CA THR A 99 13.67 -23.03 -25.31
C THR A 99 14.17 -23.21 -26.74
N SER A 100 14.74 -22.16 -27.34
CA SER A 100 15.28 -22.23 -28.71
C SER A 100 16.48 -23.17 -28.76
N ASP A 101 17.40 -23.05 -27.80
CA ASP A 101 18.57 -23.93 -27.68
C ASP A 101 18.14 -25.39 -27.50
N VAL A 102 17.15 -25.65 -26.63
CA VAL A 102 16.60 -27.00 -26.41
C VAL A 102 15.94 -27.57 -27.68
N ASN A 103 15.18 -26.76 -28.41
CA ASN A 103 14.55 -27.19 -29.66
C ASN A 103 15.58 -27.52 -30.75
N VAL A 104 16.66 -26.73 -30.86
CA VAL A 104 17.76 -27.00 -31.79
C VAL A 104 18.49 -28.30 -31.43
N ILE A 105 18.78 -28.52 -30.14
CA ILE A 105 19.40 -29.76 -29.65
C ILE A 105 18.50 -30.97 -29.94
N ASN A 106 17.20 -30.86 -29.69
CA ASN A 106 16.23 -31.91 -30.00
C ASN A 106 16.18 -32.22 -31.51
N ARG A 107 16.28 -31.19 -32.35
CA ARG A 107 16.30 -31.35 -33.81
C ARG A 107 17.57 -32.05 -34.30
N MET A 108 18.74 -31.64 -33.84
CA MET A 108 20.00 -32.30 -34.17
C MET A 108 20.00 -33.77 -33.77
N ARG A 109 19.51 -34.09 -32.55
CA ARG A 109 19.37 -35.47 -32.10
C ARG A 109 18.40 -36.29 -32.95
N SER A 110 17.33 -35.67 -33.45
CA SER A 110 16.39 -36.36 -34.34
C SER A 110 16.97 -36.62 -35.72
N GLU A 111 17.81 -35.73 -36.26
CA GLU A 111 18.51 -35.94 -37.53
C GLU A 111 19.58 -37.04 -37.42
N GLU A 112 20.32 -37.11 -36.30
CA GLU A 112 21.26 -38.21 -36.03
C GLU A 112 20.57 -39.58 -35.97
N LEU A 113 19.39 -39.67 -35.34
CA LEU A 113 18.63 -40.93 -35.25
C LEU A 113 18.05 -41.39 -36.60
N VAL A 114 17.69 -40.47 -37.50
CA VAL A 114 17.17 -40.80 -38.83
C VAL A 114 18.28 -41.26 -39.77
N THR A 115 19.52 -40.78 -39.59
CA THR A 115 20.67 -41.14 -40.45
C THR A 115 21.29 -42.49 -40.10
N GLN A 116 20.88 -43.12 -38.98
CA GLN A 116 21.35 -44.44 -38.55
C GLN A 116 20.51 -45.64 -39.05
N PHE A 117 19.49 -45.41 -39.88
CA PHE A 117 18.71 -46.45 -40.58
C PHE A 117 18.95 -46.38 -42.08
#